data_AF-A0A8D8Y708-F1
#
_entry.id   AF-A0A8D8Y708-F1
#
_cell.length_a   1.000
_cell.length_b   1.000
_cell.length_c   1.000
_cell.angle_alpha   90.00
_cell.angle_beta   90.00
_cell.angle_gamma   90.00
#
_symmetry.space_group_name_H-M   'P 1'
#
loop_
_entity.id
_entity.type
_entity.pdbx_description
1 polymer ?
#
loop_
_entity_poly.entity_id
_entity_poly.type
_entity_poly.pdbx_seq_one_letter_code
_entity_poly.pdbx_strand_id
1 'polypeptide(L)'
;MLRTIPRLVKNLTKNMHLEKSSTSMLLEDFPPGALDIYRKQASFDWKTLRVLVEGNELLKLKMSVWKRLEDDVLFQHSPNSLSLDEQRKLAVQRMYRLKAWDIYDYDSLLDLNLNSAISIAIIQYDSSLCVKYGLTFNMFMGVLMGLGTEKHFDYAGQAKQGEANAQPTP
;
A
#
# COMPACT_ATOMS: atom_id res chain seq x y z
N MET A 1 35.03 -2.89 -25.01
CA MET A 1 35.30 -1.44 -24.86
C MET A 1 34.29 -0.84 -23.86
N LEU A 2 34.37 -1.22 -22.58
CA LEU A 2 33.45 -0.76 -21.53
C LEU A 2 34.22 0.09 -20.51
N ARG A 3 34.54 1.33 -20.92
CA ARG A 3 35.02 2.43 -20.07
C ARG A 3 34.03 3.55 -20.39
N THR A 4 33.19 4.09 -19.52
CA THR A 4 33.36 4.46 -18.12
C THR A 4 31.97 4.85 -17.62
N ILE A 5 31.55 4.38 -16.45
CA ILE A 5 30.31 4.84 -15.80
C ILE A 5 30.49 6.34 -15.46
N PRO A 6 29.53 7.24 -15.79
CA PRO A 6 29.69 8.69 -15.62
C PRO A 6 29.95 9.10 -14.16
N ARG A 7 30.74 10.17 -13.98
CA ARG A 7 31.11 10.80 -12.69
C ARG A 7 29.92 11.06 -11.76
N LEU A 8 28.71 11.21 -12.31
CA LEU A 8 27.47 11.43 -11.56
C LEU A 8 27.12 10.26 -10.64
N VAL A 9 27.28 9.01 -11.10
CA VAL A 9 27.05 7.80 -10.28
C VAL A 9 28.12 7.65 -9.19
N LYS A 10 29.36 8.04 -9.50
CA LYS A 10 30.46 8.08 -8.53
C LYS A 10 30.24 9.13 -7.44
N ASN A 11 29.64 10.27 -7.77
CA ASN A 11 29.35 11.32 -6.79
C ASN A 11 28.11 11.01 -5.94
N LEU A 12 27.11 10.32 -6.51
CA LEU A 12 26.00 9.74 -5.74
C LEU A 12 26.51 8.76 -4.67
N THR A 13 27.37 7.83 -5.07
CA THR A 13 27.94 6.83 -4.14
C THR A 13 28.91 7.42 -3.10
N LYS A 14 29.68 8.46 -3.45
CA LYS A 14 30.68 9.07 -2.54
C LYS A 14 30.06 9.95 -1.44
N ASN A 15 28.86 10.49 -1.66
CA ASN A 15 28.10 11.23 -0.65
C ASN A 15 27.07 10.36 0.09
N MET A 16 26.86 9.12 -0.35
CA MET A 16 26.06 8.11 0.33
C MET A 16 26.91 7.32 1.34
N HIS A 17 27.44 7.99 2.36
CA HIS A 17 27.46 7.33 3.67
C HIS A 17 26.02 7.36 4.19
N LEU A 18 25.16 6.58 3.52
CA LEU A 18 23.86 6.25 4.04
C LEU A 18 24.12 5.36 5.24
N GLU A 19 24.06 5.94 6.43
CA GLU A 19 23.90 5.13 7.62
C GLU A 19 22.78 4.13 7.36
N LYS A 20 23.01 2.87 7.73
CA LYS A 20 22.01 1.82 7.63
C LYS A 20 20.76 2.30 8.34
N SER A 21 19.76 2.74 7.57
CA SER A 21 18.51 3.18 8.14
C SER A 21 17.87 2.01 8.87
N SER A 22 17.30 2.24 10.06
CA SER A 22 16.51 1.24 10.79
C SER A 22 15.41 0.61 9.91
N THR A 23 14.92 1.33 8.91
CA THR A 23 13.96 0.82 7.92
C THR A 23 14.51 -0.31 7.06
N SER A 24 15.81 -0.33 6.78
CA SER A 24 16.44 -1.43 6.02
C SER A 24 16.36 -2.77 6.77
N MET A 25 16.23 -2.73 8.10
CA MET A 25 16.06 -3.94 8.92
C MET A 25 14.66 -4.55 8.81
N LEU A 26 13.66 -3.79 8.32
CA LEU A 26 12.32 -4.31 8.04
C LEU A 26 12.28 -5.16 6.76
N LEU A 27 13.32 -5.06 5.93
CA LEU A 27 13.41 -5.80 4.67
C LEU A 27 14.14 -7.11 4.94
N GLU A 28 13.42 -8.22 4.80
CA GLU A 28 14.00 -9.56 4.89
C GLU A 28 14.88 -9.85 3.67
N ASP A 29 15.91 -10.69 3.86
CA ASP A 29 16.69 -11.18 2.73
C ASP A 29 15.87 -12.17 1.90
N PHE A 30 16.11 -12.17 0.59
CA PHE A 30 15.43 -13.11 -0.29
C PHE A 30 15.80 -14.55 0.08
N PRO A 31 14.86 -15.50 0.00
CA PRO A 31 15.18 -16.90 0.19
C PRO A 31 16.20 -17.37 -0.86
N PRO A 32 17.09 -18.30 -0.48
CA PRO A 32 18.09 -18.82 -1.40
C PRO A 32 17.43 -19.57 -2.56
N GLY A 33 18.02 -19.49 -3.75
CA GLY A 33 17.48 -20.16 -4.93
C GLY A 33 18.22 -19.90 -6.22
N ALA A 34 17.66 -20.37 -7.34
CA ALA A 34 18.28 -20.29 -8.67
C ALA A 34 18.62 -18.85 -9.11
N LEU A 35 17.94 -17.85 -8.55
CA LEU A 35 18.16 -16.45 -8.87
C LEU A 35 19.31 -15.80 -8.08
N ASP A 36 19.89 -16.49 -7.10
CA ASP A 36 20.96 -15.92 -6.25
C ASP A 36 22.22 -15.57 -7.03
N ILE A 37 22.54 -16.34 -8.07
CA ILE A 37 23.68 -16.08 -8.96
C ILE A 37 23.57 -14.68 -9.56
N TYR A 38 22.34 -14.25 -9.91
CA TYR A 38 22.09 -12.91 -10.45
C TYR A 38 22.03 -11.85 -9.35
N ARG A 39 21.37 -12.13 -8.22
CA ARG A 39 21.30 -11.18 -7.09
C ARG A 39 22.68 -10.78 -6.56
N LYS A 40 23.63 -11.72 -6.52
CA LYS A 40 25.01 -11.50 -6.07
C LYS A 40 25.86 -10.66 -7.04
N GLN A 41 25.41 -10.45 -8.28
CA GLN A 41 26.10 -9.58 -9.25
C GLN A 41 25.83 -8.09 -8.99
N ALA A 42 24.88 -7.75 -8.12
CA ALA A 42 24.60 -6.37 -7.76
C ALA A 42 25.81 -5.73 -7.07
N SER A 43 26.20 -4.54 -7.53
CA SER A 43 27.29 -3.75 -6.95
C SER A 43 26.85 -2.83 -5.81
N PHE A 44 25.59 -2.94 -5.37
CA PHE A 44 24.98 -2.12 -4.33
C PHE A 44 23.98 -2.95 -3.50
N ASP A 45 23.67 -2.48 -2.29
CA ASP A 45 22.64 -3.07 -1.43
C ASP A 45 21.23 -2.65 -1.88
N TRP A 46 20.41 -3.64 -2.24
CA TRP A 46 19.04 -3.42 -2.70
C TRP A 46 18.13 -2.84 -1.60
N LYS A 47 18.39 -3.14 -0.31
CA LYS A 47 17.62 -2.61 0.81
C LYS A 47 17.82 -1.11 0.93
N THR A 48 19.08 -0.69 0.81
CA THR A 48 19.45 0.74 0.75
C THR A 48 18.83 1.44 -0.45
N LEU A 49 18.85 0.82 -1.65
CA LEU A 49 18.17 1.39 -2.83
C LEU A 49 16.67 1.55 -2.59
N ARG A 50 16.01 0.56 -2.01
CA ARG A 50 14.56 0.61 -1.74
C ARG A 50 14.20 1.76 -0.80
N VAL A 51 14.96 1.94 0.29
CA VAL A 51 14.78 3.06 1.22
C VAL A 51 14.98 4.40 0.51
N LEU A 52 15.96 4.50 -0.40
CA LEU A 52 16.24 5.72 -1.15
C LEU A 52 15.11 6.08 -2.12
N VAL A 53 14.54 5.08 -2.82
CA VAL A 53 13.48 5.29 -3.81
C VAL A 53 12.15 5.64 -3.15
N GLU A 54 11.81 4.97 -2.05
CA GLU A 54 10.48 5.11 -1.44
C GLU A 54 10.45 6.11 -0.27
N GLY A 55 11.58 6.35 0.39
CA GLY A 55 11.64 7.09 1.65
C GLY A 55 11.31 6.21 2.85
N ASN A 56 11.87 6.57 4.01
CA ASN A 56 11.78 5.77 5.23
C ASN A 56 10.35 5.60 5.75
N GLU A 57 9.60 6.70 5.84
CA GLU A 57 8.26 6.72 6.42
C GLU A 57 7.27 5.93 5.56
N LEU A 58 7.23 6.20 4.26
CA LEU A 58 6.32 5.52 3.34
C LEU A 58 6.63 4.02 3.24
N LEU A 59 7.91 3.65 3.24
CA LEU A 59 8.30 2.24 3.23
C LEU A 59 7.88 1.52 4.51
N LYS A 60 8.07 2.14 5.69
CA LYS A 60 7.58 1.58 6.97
C LYS A 60 6.07 1.34 6.93
N LEU A 61 5.32 2.32 6.44
CA LEU A 61 3.87 2.22 6.30
C LEU A 61 3.47 1.05 5.39
N LYS A 62 4.02 0.97 4.17
CA LYS A 62 3.72 -0.13 3.24
C LYS A 62 4.08 -1.50 3.81
N MET A 63 5.25 -1.64 4.44
CA MET A 63 5.66 -2.89 5.07
C MET A 63 4.69 -3.30 6.19
N SER A 64 4.18 -2.34 6.97
CA SER A 64 3.17 -2.63 8.00
C SER A 64 1.84 -3.11 7.42
N VAL A 65 1.42 -2.55 6.28
CA VAL A 65 0.21 -2.97 5.56
C VAL A 65 0.40 -4.38 5.00
N TRP A 66 1.49 -4.64 4.27
CA TRP A 66 1.73 -5.97 3.69
C TRP A 66 1.85 -7.05 4.75
N LYS A 67 2.50 -6.76 5.89
CA LYS A 67 2.58 -7.72 6.98
C LYS A 67 1.19 -8.08 7.54
N ARG A 68 0.31 -7.10 7.73
CA ARG A 68 -1.08 -7.37 8.16
C ARG A 68 -1.86 -8.17 7.12
N LEU A 69 -1.67 -7.88 5.82
CA LEU A 69 -2.27 -8.65 4.73
C LEU A 69 -1.74 -10.10 4.72
N GLU A 70 -0.45 -10.29 4.93
CA GLU A 70 0.18 -11.61 4.99
C GLU A 70 -0.30 -12.43 6.19
N ASP A 71 -0.50 -11.79 7.35
CA ASP A 71 -0.91 -12.47 8.59
C ASP A 71 -2.41 -12.85 8.63
N ASP A 72 -3.26 -12.19 7.82
CA ASP A 72 -4.71 -12.40 7.86
C ASP A 72 -5.18 -13.43 6.81
N VAL A 73 -5.83 -14.47 7.30
CA VAL A 73 -6.37 -15.58 6.50
C VAL A 73 -7.30 -15.12 5.36
N LEU A 74 -8.03 -14.02 5.55
CA LEU A 74 -8.95 -13.49 4.54
C LEU A 74 -8.20 -12.97 3.30
N PHE A 75 -6.93 -12.61 3.45
CA PHE A 75 -6.07 -12.08 2.39
C PHE A 75 -5.13 -13.14 1.80
N GLN A 76 -5.29 -14.41 2.17
CA GLN A 76 -4.57 -15.48 1.48
C GLN A 76 -5.15 -15.68 0.07
N HIS A 77 -4.28 -15.97 -0.89
CA HIS A 77 -4.69 -16.22 -2.27
C HIS A 77 -5.31 -17.62 -2.39
N SER A 78 -6.45 -17.70 -3.07
CA SER A 78 -7.07 -19.00 -3.40
C SER A 78 -6.21 -19.73 -4.43
N PRO A 79 -5.96 -21.04 -4.27
CA PRO A 79 -5.25 -21.84 -5.27
C PRO A 79 -6.07 -22.00 -6.56
N ASN A 80 -7.40 -21.83 -6.48
CA ASN A 80 -8.32 -21.94 -7.61
C ASN A 80 -8.83 -20.57 -8.04
N SER A 81 -9.11 -20.41 -9.34
CA SER A 81 -9.78 -19.22 -9.84
C SER A 81 -11.21 -19.14 -9.30
N LEU A 82 -11.53 -18.02 -8.66
CA LEU A 82 -12.85 -17.72 -8.15
C LEU A 82 -13.78 -17.26 -9.29
N SER A 83 -15.06 -17.58 -9.20
CA SER A 83 -16.10 -16.97 -10.03
C SER A 83 -16.21 -15.47 -9.76
N LEU A 84 -16.85 -14.72 -10.67
CA LEU A 84 -17.02 -13.28 -10.54
C LEU A 84 -17.75 -12.88 -9.24
N ASP A 85 -18.78 -13.64 -8.86
CA ASP A 85 -19.58 -13.35 -7.66
C ASP A 85 -18.80 -13.66 -6.38
N GLU A 86 -17.97 -14.70 -6.38
CA GLU A 86 -17.06 -14.99 -5.28
C GLU A 86 -15.99 -13.90 -5.13
N GLN A 87 -15.41 -13.42 -6.23
CA GLN A 87 -14.47 -12.30 -6.21
C GLN A 87 -15.11 -11.04 -5.63
N ARG A 88 -16.34 -10.71 -6.05
CA ARG A 88 -17.10 -9.55 -5.51
C ARG A 88 -17.35 -9.69 -4.02
N LYS A 89 -17.83 -10.86 -3.57
CA LYS A 89 -18.09 -11.14 -2.15
C LYS A 89 -16.81 -11.03 -1.33
N LEU A 90 -15.71 -11.59 -1.82
CA LEU A 90 -14.41 -11.55 -1.15
C LEU A 90 -13.86 -10.13 -1.07
N ALA A 91 -13.97 -9.34 -2.14
CA ALA A 91 -13.55 -7.94 -2.15
C ALA A 91 -14.32 -7.11 -1.10
N VAL A 92 -15.63 -7.33 -0.95
CA VAL A 92 -16.43 -6.66 0.10
C VAL A 92 -15.99 -7.08 1.50
N GLN A 93 -15.75 -8.37 1.74
CA GLN A 93 -15.28 -8.86 3.03
C GLN A 93 -13.90 -8.27 3.40
N ARG A 94 -12.96 -8.30 2.45
CA ARG A 94 -11.62 -7.72 2.61
C ARG A 94 -11.68 -6.22 2.84
N MET A 95 -12.58 -5.52 2.14
CA MET A 95 -12.77 -4.08 2.29
C MET A 95 -13.17 -3.71 3.73
N TYR A 96 -14.16 -4.39 4.31
CA TYR A 96 -14.55 -4.15 5.71
C TYR A 96 -13.46 -4.57 6.70
N ARG A 97 -12.74 -5.67 6.43
CA ARG A 97 -11.61 -6.09 7.26
C ARG A 97 -10.49 -5.04 7.26
N LEU A 98 -10.16 -4.51 6.09
CA LEU A 98 -9.17 -3.45 5.92
C LEU A 98 -9.59 -2.17 6.66
N LYS A 99 -10.88 -1.80 6.58
CA LYS A 99 -11.45 -0.67 7.33
C LYS A 99 -11.34 -0.87 8.84
N ALA A 100 -11.61 -2.08 9.34
CA ALA A 100 -11.58 -2.40 10.77
C ALA A 100 -10.17 -2.34 11.38
N TRP A 101 -9.12 -2.52 10.57
CA TRP A 101 -7.74 -2.37 11.03
C TRP A 101 -7.33 -0.95 11.36
N ASP A 102 -8.14 0.03 10.96
CA ASP A 102 -7.93 1.47 11.15
C ASP A 102 -6.45 1.82 10.95
N ILE A 103 -5.90 1.38 9.81
CA ILE A 103 -4.45 1.39 9.55
C ILE A 103 -3.88 2.81 9.72
N TYR A 104 -4.72 3.82 9.53
CA TYR A 104 -4.37 5.23 9.65
C TYR A 104 -5.61 6.06 9.94
N ASP A 105 -5.41 7.15 10.68
CA ASP A 105 -6.45 8.11 10.99
C ASP A 105 -6.93 8.82 9.71
N TYR A 106 -8.14 9.36 9.76
CA TYR A 106 -8.73 10.12 8.67
C TYR A 106 -7.82 11.28 8.22
N ASP A 107 -7.11 11.92 9.14
CA ASP A 107 -6.17 13.00 8.82
C ASP A 107 -5.00 12.52 7.94
N SER A 108 -4.62 11.24 8.04
CA SER A 108 -3.61 10.64 7.17
C SER A 108 -4.13 10.40 5.74
N LEU A 109 -5.45 10.40 5.51
CA LEU A 109 -6.02 10.40 4.15
C LEU A 109 -5.83 11.75 3.44
N LEU A 110 -5.68 12.84 4.19
CA LEU A 110 -5.45 14.18 3.65
C LEU A 110 -3.99 14.38 3.22
N ASP A 111 -3.06 13.61 3.80
CA ASP A 111 -1.69 13.52 3.30
C ASP A 111 -1.65 12.68 2.01
N LEU A 112 -1.43 13.36 0.89
CA LEU A 112 -1.37 12.74 -0.43
C LEU A 112 -0.27 11.66 -0.54
N ASN A 113 0.85 11.79 0.16
CA ASN A 113 1.95 10.83 0.10
C ASN A 113 1.59 9.56 0.87
N LEU A 114 1.04 9.70 2.09
CA LEU A 114 0.61 8.55 2.89
C LEU A 114 -0.54 7.82 2.20
N ASN A 115 -1.57 8.56 1.76
CA ASN A 115 -2.71 8.01 1.03
C ASN A 115 -2.28 7.24 -0.23
N SER A 116 -1.35 7.80 -1.00
CA SER A 116 -0.79 7.14 -2.18
C SER A 116 0.01 5.89 -1.82
N ALA A 117 0.82 5.93 -0.76
CA ALA A 117 1.61 4.79 -0.32
C ALA A 117 0.73 3.59 0.07
N ILE A 118 -0.34 3.84 0.81
CA ILE A 118 -1.35 2.84 1.19
C ILE A 118 -2.06 2.29 -0.05
N SER A 119 -2.53 3.18 -0.93
CA SER A 119 -3.23 2.78 -2.16
C SER A 119 -2.34 1.90 -3.04
N ILE A 120 -1.05 2.24 -3.15
CA ILE A 120 -0.05 1.44 -3.85
C ILE A 120 0.14 0.08 -3.17
N ALA A 121 0.22 0.02 -1.84
CA ALA A 121 0.36 -1.24 -1.13
C ALA A 121 -0.83 -2.18 -1.37
N ILE A 122 -2.06 -1.65 -1.35
CA ILE A 122 -3.29 -2.42 -1.55
C ILE A 122 -3.44 -2.85 -3.01
N ILE A 123 -3.21 -1.95 -3.98
CA ILE A 123 -3.39 -2.28 -5.41
C ILE A 123 -2.36 -3.30 -5.91
N GLN A 124 -1.15 -3.31 -5.34
CA GLN A 124 -0.13 -4.33 -5.63
C GLN A 124 -0.54 -5.72 -5.12
N TYR A 125 -1.39 -5.77 -4.10
CA TYR A 125 -1.97 -7.02 -3.60
C TYR A 125 -3.20 -7.43 -4.44
N ASP A 126 -4.23 -6.58 -4.51
CA ASP A 126 -5.45 -6.85 -5.26
C ASP A 126 -6.13 -5.54 -5.71
N SER A 127 -6.32 -5.41 -7.03
CA SER A 127 -6.92 -4.21 -7.62
C SER A 127 -8.41 -4.08 -7.31
N SER A 128 -9.14 -5.20 -7.23
CA SER A 128 -10.58 -5.20 -6.94
C SER A 128 -10.86 -4.64 -5.55
N LEU A 129 -10.10 -5.07 -4.54
CA LEU A 129 -10.11 -4.54 -3.18
C LEU A 129 -9.77 -3.05 -3.17
N CYS A 130 -8.69 -2.64 -3.83
CA CYS A 130 -8.27 -1.24 -3.85
C CYS A 130 -9.38 -0.32 -4.39
N VAL A 131 -9.98 -0.69 -5.53
CA VAL A 131 -11.07 0.07 -6.14
C VAL A 131 -12.30 0.08 -5.23
N LYS A 132 -12.68 -1.08 -4.69
CA LYS A 132 -13.88 -1.20 -3.84
C LYS A 132 -13.74 -0.38 -2.56
N TYR A 133 -12.58 -0.41 -1.91
CA TYR A 133 -12.26 0.41 -0.73
C TYR A 133 -12.24 1.90 -1.07
N GLY A 134 -11.52 2.28 -2.14
CA GLY A 134 -11.40 3.65 -2.59
C GLY A 134 -12.75 4.29 -2.91
N LEU A 135 -13.62 3.61 -3.66
CA LEU A 135 -14.95 4.12 -4.00
C LEU A 135 -15.86 4.23 -2.77
N THR A 136 -15.78 3.27 -1.84
CA THR A 136 -16.68 3.19 -0.68
C THR A 136 -16.31 4.20 0.41
N PHE A 137 -15.02 4.30 0.76
CA PHE A 137 -14.58 5.08 1.92
C PHE A 137 -13.84 6.37 1.57
N ASN A 138 -13.11 6.42 0.45
CA ASN A 138 -12.28 7.59 0.13
C ASN A 138 -13.03 8.55 -0.81
N MET A 139 -13.56 8.07 -1.94
CA MET A 139 -14.16 8.93 -2.97
C MET A 139 -15.43 9.59 -2.47
N PHE A 140 -16.38 8.81 -1.92
CA PHE A 140 -17.64 9.36 -1.42
C PHE A 140 -17.41 10.42 -0.34
N MET A 141 -16.53 10.12 0.61
CA MET A 141 -16.15 11.07 1.66
C MET A 141 -15.43 12.30 1.09
N GLY A 142 -14.47 12.12 0.18
CA GLY A 142 -13.75 13.23 -0.45
C GLY A 142 -14.68 14.18 -1.22
N VAL A 143 -15.69 13.64 -1.89
CA VAL A 143 -16.73 14.43 -2.57
C VAL A 143 -17.58 15.20 -1.56
N LEU A 144 -18.02 14.57 -0.46
CA LEU A 144 -18.78 15.25 0.57
C LEU A 144 -17.99 16.37 1.25
N MET A 145 -16.71 16.16 1.53
CA MET A 145 -15.86 17.17 2.15
C MET A 145 -15.50 18.31 1.20
N GLY A 146 -15.31 18.01 -0.09
CA GLY A 146 -14.90 19.01 -1.08
C GLY A 146 -16.06 19.81 -1.67
N LEU A 147 -17.23 19.21 -1.83
CA LEU A 147 -18.39 19.79 -2.52
C LEU A 147 -19.66 19.87 -1.67
N GLY A 148 -19.66 19.24 -0.49
CA GLY A 148 -20.82 19.19 0.38
C GLY A 148 -21.07 20.52 1.10
N THR A 149 -22.34 20.74 1.43
CA THR A 149 -22.80 21.80 2.34
C THR A 149 -23.10 21.20 3.72
N GLU A 150 -23.35 22.02 4.75
CA GLU A 150 -23.65 21.53 6.12
C GLU A 150 -24.69 20.40 6.18
N LYS A 151 -25.72 20.46 5.33
CA LYS A 151 -26.78 19.45 5.24
C LYS A 151 -26.30 18.06 4.81
N HIS A 152 -25.08 17.96 4.27
CA HIS A 152 -24.51 16.73 3.75
C HIS A 152 -23.55 16.05 4.74
N PHE A 153 -23.16 16.72 5.83
CA PHE A 153 -22.20 16.16 6.78
C PHE A 153 -22.75 14.99 7.60
N ASP A 154 -24.07 14.88 7.76
CA ASP A 154 -24.68 13.70 8.37
C ASP A 154 -24.39 12.41 7.57
N TYR A 155 -24.33 12.51 6.24
CA TYR A 155 -23.96 11.39 5.36
C TYR A 155 -22.47 11.07 5.43
N ALA A 156 -21.62 12.05 5.78
CA ALA A 156 -20.19 11.82 5.98
C ALA A 156 -19.97 10.87 7.17
N GLY A 157 -20.71 11.07 8.27
CA GLY A 157 -20.68 10.18 9.43
C GLY A 157 -21.02 8.73 9.06
N GLN A 158 -22.12 8.52 8.34
CA GLN A 158 -22.56 7.19 7.88
C GLN A 158 -21.56 6.56 6.90
N ALA A 159 -20.98 7.37 5.99
CA ALA A 159 -19.98 6.88 5.05
C ALA A 159 -18.67 6.46 5.72
N LYS A 160 -18.25 7.18 6.77
CA LYS A 160 -17.05 6.80 7.55
C LYS A 160 -17.19 5.40 8.14
N GLN A 161 -18.42 4.98 8.48
CA GLN A 161 -18.75 3.68 9.04
C GLN A 161 -19.08 2.62 7.98
N GLY A 162 -19.23 3.02 6.72
CA GLY A 162 -19.62 2.12 5.62
C GLY A 162 -21.13 1.88 5.52
N GLU A 163 -21.93 2.62 6.28
CA GLU A 163 -23.38 2.45 6.41
C GLU A 163 -24.15 3.22 5.34
N ALA A 164 -23.53 4.18 4.66
CA ALA A 164 -24.16 4.96 3.60
C ALA A 164 -24.68 4.10 2.42
N ASN A 165 -24.10 2.90 2.23
CA ASN A 165 -24.52 1.95 1.19
C ASN A 165 -25.49 0.86 1.70
N ALA A 166 -25.86 0.89 2.99
CA ALA A 166 -26.65 -0.15 3.64
C ALA A 166 -28.16 0.15 3.68
N GLN A 167 -28.63 1.15 2.93
CA GLN A 167 -30.06 1.41 2.81
C GLN A 167 -30.75 0.16 2.23
N PRO A 168 -31.74 -0.43 2.91
CA PRO A 168 -32.52 -1.52 2.35
C PRO A 168 -33.17 -1.00 1.07
N THR A 169 -32.90 -1.69 -0.04
CA THR A 169 -33.66 -1.50 -1.27
C THR A 169 -35.12 -1.87 -0.96
N PRO A 170 -36.11 -1.02 -1.32
CA PRO A 170 -37.52 -1.34 -1.10
C PRO A 170 -37.94 -2.60 -1.86
#